data_AF-A0A2P5B9N8-F1
#
_entry.id   AF-A0A2P5B9N8-F1
#
_cell.length_a   1.000
_cell.length_b   1.000
_cell.length_c   1.000
_cell.angle_alpha   90.00
_cell.angle_beta   90.00
_cell.angle_gamma   90.00
#
_symmetry.space_group_name_H-M   'P 1'
#
loop_
_entity.id
_entity.type
_entity.pdbx_description
1 polymer ?
#
loop_
_entity_poly.entity_id
_entity_poly.type
_entity_poly.pdbx_seq_one_letter_code
_entity_poly.pdbx_strand_id
1 'polypeptide(L)'
;MVKRFKIWAYREGDLPMVHNGPTTYIYSIEGQFIFEMESGPSPFMAKNPDEAHAFFLPLSISKITDYQYRPHHETFFHRMVRVFADYVYVVSNKYPYWNRTSGADHFFVSCHDWIGFSYGKRRIM
;
A
#
# COMPACT_ATOMS: atom_id res chain seq x y z
N MET A 1 -13.60 -20.35 -19.13
CA MET A 1 -12.81 -19.21 -19.66
C MET A 1 -11.94 -18.67 -18.53
N VAL A 2 -10.65 -18.46 -18.77
CA VAL A 2 -9.75 -17.84 -17.78
C VAL A 2 -10.01 -16.34 -17.75
N LYS A 3 -10.49 -15.81 -16.61
CA LYS A 3 -10.60 -14.35 -16.42
C LYS A 3 -9.18 -13.78 -16.33
N ARG A 4 -8.88 -12.74 -17.10
CA ARG A 4 -7.61 -12.00 -16.94
C ARG A 4 -7.62 -11.36 -15.56
N PHE A 5 -6.53 -11.50 -14.82
CA PHE A 5 -6.38 -10.87 -13.51
C PHE A 5 -6.50 -9.35 -13.61
N LYS A 6 -7.18 -8.75 -12.64
CA LYS A 6 -7.53 -7.33 -12.61
C LYS A 6 -7.35 -6.79 -11.20
N ILE A 7 -6.76 -5.61 -11.10
CA ILE A 7 -6.46 -4.91 -9.86
C ILE A 7 -7.21 -3.58 -9.86
N TRP A 8 -7.89 -3.28 -8.76
CA TRP A 8 -8.40 -1.94 -8.50
C TRP A 8 -7.42 -1.20 -7.58
N ALA A 9 -6.89 -0.07 -8.02
CA ALA A 9 -6.12 0.81 -7.15
C ALA A 9 -7.05 1.83 -6.49
N TYR A 10 -6.95 1.97 -5.17
CA TYR A 10 -7.60 3.07 -4.44
C TYR A 10 -7.08 4.42 -4.94
N ARG A 11 -7.81 5.51 -4.65
CA ARG A 11 -7.46 6.88 -5.08
C ARG A 11 -7.28 7.84 -3.90
N GLU A 12 -7.44 7.32 -2.69
CA GLU A 12 -7.33 8.04 -1.44
C GLU A 12 -5.87 8.30 -1.13
N GLY A 13 -5.62 9.40 -0.42
CA GLY A 13 -4.30 9.75 0.07
C GLY A 13 -3.65 10.87 -0.74
N ASP A 14 -2.68 11.51 -0.11
CA ASP A 14 -1.98 12.65 -0.68
C ASP A 14 -0.51 12.32 -0.94
N LEU A 15 0.04 12.98 -1.96
CA LEU A 15 1.47 13.00 -2.21
C LEU A 15 2.21 13.63 -1.01
N PRO A 16 3.43 13.18 -0.68
CA PRO A 16 4.20 12.16 -1.39
C PRO A 16 3.94 10.72 -0.90
N MET A 17 3.12 10.53 0.14
CA MET A 17 3.02 9.27 0.89
C MET A 17 2.23 8.17 0.16
N VAL A 18 1.36 8.56 -0.77
CA VAL A 18 0.51 7.69 -1.58
C VAL A 18 0.64 8.09 -3.05
N HIS A 19 0.42 7.16 -3.99
CA HIS A 19 0.43 7.41 -5.43
C HIS A 19 1.78 7.85 -6.00
N ASN A 20 2.85 7.61 -5.24
CA ASN A 20 4.21 7.95 -5.63
C ASN A 20 5.18 7.07 -4.87
N GLY A 21 6.29 6.72 -5.49
CA GLY A 21 7.37 5.97 -4.85
C GLY A 21 8.67 6.14 -5.61
N PRO A 22 9.81 5.92 -4.95
CA PRO A 22 11.10 5.94 -5.62
C PRO A 22 11.23 4.77 -6.61
N THR A 23 11.78 5.03 -7.80
CA THR A 23 12.08 3.99 -8.81
C THR A 23 13.56 3.61 -8.81
N THR A 24 14.26 3.86 -7.70
CA THR A 24 15.72 3.68 -7.57
C THR A 24 16.08 2.83 -6.35
N TYR A 25 17.28 2.24 -6.39
CA TYR A 25 17.86 1.45 -5.30
C TYR A 25 16.94 0.32 -4.79
N ILE A 26 17.03 0.03 -3.49
CA ILE A 26 16.26 -1.03 -2.80
C ILE A 26 14.75 -0.73 -2.71
N TYR A 27 14.34 0.49 -3.07
CA TYR A 27 12.93 0.91 -3.06
C TYR A 27 12.26 0.87 -4.44
N SER A 28 13.03 0.53 -5.48
CA SER A 28 12.61 0.61 -6.88
C SER A 28 11.34 -0.18 -7.21
N ILE A 29 11.16 -1.38 -6.64
CA ILE A 29 10.01 -2.24 -6.99
C ILE A 29 8.68 -1.67 -6.46
N GLU A 30 8.68 -1.03 -5.30
CA GLU A 30 7.50 -0.35 -4.75
C GLU A 30 7.08 0.81 -5.65
N GLY A 31 8.01 1.72 -5.99
CA GLY A 31 7.72 2.84 -6.87
C GLY A 31 7.39 2.42 -8.30
N GLN A 32 8.07 1.40 -8.84
CA GLN A 32 7.77 0.87 -10.17
C GLN A 32 6.37 0.27 -10.22
N PHE A 33 5.95 -0.49 -9.20
CA PHE A 33 4.60 -1.07 -9.18
C PHE A 33 3.52 0.02 -9.13
N ILE A 34 3.67 1.03 -8.27
CA ILE A 34 2.75 2.17 -8.21
C ILE A 34 2.68 2.85 -9.58
N PHE A 35 3.85 3.15 -10.18
CA PHE A 35 3.92 3.77 -11.49
C PHE A 35 3.22 2.94 -12.58
N GLU A 36 3.48 1.64 -12.69
CA GLU A 36 2.86 0.78 -13.70
C GLU A 36 1.34 0.67 -13.52
N MET A 37 0.85 0.68 -12.29
CA MET A 37 -0.59 0.63 -12.02
C MET A 37 -1.29 1.96 -12.35
N GLU A 38 -0.62 3.10 -12.22
CA GLU A 38 -1.24 4.44 -12.31
C GLU A 38 -0.89 5.24 -13.57
N SER A 39 0.20 4.89 -14.28
CA SER A 39 0.73 5.66 -15.42
C SER A 39 -0.08 5.55 -16.72
N GLY A 40 -1.07 4.65 -16.80
CA GLY A 40 -1.92 4.54 -18.00
C GLY A 40 -2.53 3.17 -18.24
N PRO A 41 -2.52 2.64 -19.49
CA PRO A 41 -3.34 1.50 -19.91
C PRO A 41 -2.75 0.15 -19.45
N SER A 42 -2.39 0.03 -18.16
CA SER A 42 -1.99 -1.25 -17.59
C SER A 42 -3.08 -2.29 -17.90
N PRO A 43 -2.73 -3.41 -18.54
CA PRO A 43 -3.70 -4.45 -18.87
C PRO A 43 -4.27 -5.10 -17.59
N PHE A 44 -3.62 -4.90 -16.45
CA PHE A 44 -4.05 -5.38 -15.14
C PHE A 44 -4.99 -4.40 -14.44
N MET A 45 -5.07 -3.13 -14.85
CA MET A 45 -6.00 -2.19 -14.21
C MET A 45 -7.45 -2.55 -14.50
N ALA A 46 -8.24 -2.61 -13.44
CA ALA A 46 -9.69 -2.74 -13.49
C ALA A 46 -10.30 -1.38 -13.86
N LYS A 47 -11.28 -1.38 -14.77
CA LYS A 47 -12.01 -0.14 -15.10
C LYS A 47 -13.05 0.17 -14.04
N ASN A 48 -13.65 -0.88 -13.48
CA ASN A 48 -14.63 -0.82 -12.41
C ASN A 48 -14.17 -1.75 -11.25
N PRO A 49 -14.42 -1.39 -9.99
CA PRO A 49 -14.04 -2.22 -8.84
C PRO A 49 -14.72 -3.60 -8.85
N ASP A 50 -15.90 -3.74 -9.47
CA ASP A 50 -16.61 -5.03 -9.61
C ASP A 50 -15.89 -6.03 -10.54
N GLU A 51 -14.98 -5.54 -11.39
CA GLU A 51 -14.15 -6.38 -12.26
C GLU A 51 -12.86 -6.84 -11.58
N ALA A 52 -12.53 -6.28 -10.41
CA ALA A 52 -11.25 -6.48 -9.75
C ALA A 52 -11.21 -7.77 -8.94
N HIS A 53 -10.07 -8.46 -9.06
CA HIS A 53 -9.74 -9.68 -8.33
C HIS A 53 -8.90 -9.38 -7.08
N ALA A 54 -8.21 -8.23 -7.05
CA ALA A 54 -7.41 -7.77 -5.92
C ALA A 54 -7.41 -6.23 -5.86
N PHE A 55 -7.20 -5.69 -4.66
CA PHE A 55 -7.36 -4.27 -4.36
C PHE A 55 -6.05 -3.73 -3.84
N PHE A 56 -5.47 -2.80 -4.58
CA PHE A 56 -4.16 -2.25 -4.31
C PHE A 56 -4.26 -0.98 -3.48
N LEU A 57 -3.51 -0.93 -2.38
CA LEU A 57 -3.28 0.27 -1.56
C LEU A 57 -1.96 0.92 -2.04
N PRO A 58 -2.01 2.05 -2.76
CA PRO A 58 -0.84 2.69 -3.38
C PRO A 58 0.04 3.47 -2.38
N LEU A 59 0.27 2.90 -1.20
CA LEU A 59 1.14 3.47 -0.16
C LEU A 59 2.61 3.29 -0.53
N SER A 60 3.41 4.34 -0.34
CA SER A 60 4.87 4.21 -0.40
C SER A 60 5.48 4.29 0.99
N ILE A 61 6.02 3.16 1.45
CA ILE A 61 6.72 3.10 2.73
C ILE A 61 7.95 4.01 2.69
N SER A 62 8.71 4.03 1.60
CA SER A 62 9.88 4.92 1.48
C SER A 62 9.50 6.40 1.55
N LYS A 63 8.37 6.82 0.98
CA LYS A 63 7.93 8.22 1.06
C LYS A 63 7.33 8.58 2.42
N ILE A 64 6.65 7.64 3.06
CA ILE A 64 6.19 7.81 4.45
C ILE A 64 7.40 8.02 5.36
N THR A 65 8.47 7.25 5.20
CA THR A 65 9.67 7.35 6.04
C THR A 65 10.43 8.64 5.78
N ASP A 66 10.63 9.04 4.53
CA ASP A 66 11.23 10.31 4.15
C ASP A 66 10.46 11.50 4.74
N TYR A 67 9.13 11.52 4.57
CA TYR A 67 8.27 12.63 4.98
C TYR A 67 8.13 12.76 6.50
N GLN A 68 8.09 11.62 7.21
CA GLN A 68 7.91 11.59 8.66
C GLN A 68 9.21 11.70 9.46
N TYR A 69 10.37 11.85 8.80
CA TYR A 69 11.67 11.97 9.46
C TYR A 69 11.67 13.13 10.46
N ARG A 70 11.71 12.80 11.76
CA ARG A 70 11.91 13.75 12.86
C ARG A 70 12.97 13.23 13.83
N PRO A 71 13.78 14.12 14.43
CA PRO A 71 14.89 13.74 15.32
C PRO A 71 14.47 13.28 16.74
N HIS A 72 13.19 12.95 17.00
CA HIS A 72 12.72 12.61 18.36
C HIS A 72 11.87 11.34 18.44
N HIS A 73 12.47 10.35 19.12
CA HIS A 73 11.98 9.30 20.04
C HIS A 73 10.65 8.56 19.87
N GLU A 74 9.81 8.84 18.86
CA GLU A 74 8.87 7.81 18.43
C GLU A 74 9.62 6.81 17.55
N THR A 75 9.48 5.53 17.83
CA THR A 75 10.10 4.49 17.04
C THR A 75 9.50 4.55 15.63
N PHE A 76 10.36 4.78 14.64
CA PHE A 76 10.10 4.78 13.18
C PHE A 76 8.89 3.94 12.74
N PHE A 77 8.81 2.70 13.22
CA PHE A 77 7.75 1.74 12.90
C PHE A 77 6.36 2.16 13.37
N HIS A 78 6.22 2.75 14.56
CA HIS A 78 4.89 3.13 15.09
C HIS A 78 4.22 4.19 14.22
N ARG A 79 5.00 5.13 13.68
CA ARG A 79 4.45 6.16 12.77
C ARG A 79 4.02 5.57 11.45
N MET A 80 4.85 4.72 10.86
CA MET A 80 4.53 4.01 9.63
C MET A 80 3.26 3.16 9.77
N VAL A 81 3.16 2.37 10.85
CA VAL A 81 1.97 1.56 11.15
C VAL A 81 0.74 2.44 11.37
N ARG A 82 0.89 3.60 12.02
CA ARG A 82 -0.23 4.54 12.22
C ARG A 82 -0.74 5.09 10.89
N VAL A 83 0.15 5.58 10.04
CA VAL A 83 -0.22 6.06 8.69
C VAL A 83 -0.92 4.96 7.89
N PHE A 84 -0.37 3.75 7.92
CA PHE A 84 -0.99 2.60 7.25
C PHE A 84 -2.39 2.30 7.80
N ALA A 85 -2.53 2.28 9.13
CA ALA A 85 -3.82 2.04 9.80
C ALA A 85 -4.85 3.13 9.49
N ASP A 86 -4.44 4.40 9.47
CA ASP A 86 -5.29 5.53 9.12
C ASP A 86 -5.74 5.44 7.65
N TYR A 87 -4.84 5.04 6.74
CA TYR A 87 -5.19 4.79 5.34
C TYR A 87 -6.23 3.69 5.20
N VAL A 88 -5.99 2.55 5.85
CA VAL A 88 -6.91 1.40 5.90
C VAL A 88 -8.27 1.84 6.45
N TYR A 89 -8.29 2.61 7.54
CA TYR A 89 -9.51 3.14 8.13
C TYR A 89 -10.30 3.99 7.12
N VAL A 90 -9.63 4.88 6.37
CA VAL A 90 -10.30 5.69 5.35
C VAL A 90 -10.91 4.81 4.25
N VAL A 91 -10.13 3.90 3.66
CA VAL A 91 -10.64 3.07 2.55
C VAL A 91 -11.71 2.08 3.00
N SER A 92 -11.61 1.53 4.21
CA SER A 92 -12.57 0.57 4.75
C SER A 92 -13.90 1.20 5.09
N ASN A 93 -13.91 2.46 5.52
CA ASN A 93 -15.15 3.20 5.82
C ASN A 93 -15.78 3.82 4.57
N LYS A 94 -14.96 4.23 3.60
CA LYS A 94 -15.45 4.88 2.37
C LYS A 94 -16.02 3.91 1.35
N TYR A 95 -15.48 2.69 1.26
CA TYR A 95 -15.84 1.73 0.23
C TYR A 95 -16.39 0.42 0.79
N PRO A 96 -17.47 -0.13 0.20
CA PRO A 96 -18.04 -1.40 0.64
C PRO A 96 -17.12 -2.60 0.33
N TYR A 97 -16.17 -2.45 -0.59
CA TYR A 97 -15.33 -3.54 -1.10
C TYR A 97 -14.41 -4.14 -0.04
N TRP A 98 -14.04 -3.37 1.00
CA TRP A 98 -13.24 -3.87 2.11
C TRP A 98 -13.97 -5.00 2.86
N ASN A 99 -15.29 -4.87 3.04
CA ASN A 99 -16.08 -5.81 3.83
C ASN A 99 -16.40 -7.12 3.09
N ARG A 100 -16.18 -7.21 1.77
CA ARG A 100 -16.50 -8.43 1.00
C ARG A 100 -15.65 -9.63 1.42
N THR A 101 -14.41 -9.37 1.82
CA THR A 101 -13.38 -10.36 2.20
C THR A 101 -12.76 -10.01 3.56
N SER A 102 -13.31 -9.00 4.25
CA SER A 102 -12.69 -8.39 5.43
C SER A 102 -11.22 -7.99 5.19
N GLY A 103 -10.91 -7.50 3.99
CA GLY A 103 -9.57 -7.06 3.59
C GLY A 103 -8.64 -8.15 3.05
N ALA A 104 -9.08 -9.40 2.92
CA ALA A 104 -8.20 -10.50 2.50
C ALA A 104 -7.77 -10.45 1.01
N ASP A 105 -8.47 -9.67 0.18
CA ASP A 105 -8.09 -9.42 -1.21
C ASP A 105 -7.43 -8.04 -1.42
N HIS A 106 -7.05 -7.39 -0.33
CA HIS A 106 -6.33 -6.11 -0.32
C HIS A 106 -4.84 -6.35 -0.12
N PHE A 107 -4.03 -5.65 -0.89
CA PHE A 107 -2.58 -5.76 -0.82
C PHE A 107 -1.92 -4.40 -1.04
N PHE A 108 -0.68 -4.30 -0.60
CA PHE A 108 0.23 -3.21 -0.92
C PHE A 108 1.59 -3.82 -1.21
N VAL A 109 2.45 -3.08 -1.90
CA VAL A 109 3.83 -3.47 -2.15
C VAL A 109 4.69 -2.65 -1.20
N SER A 110 5.64 -3.30 -0.55
CA SER A 110 6.65 -2.60 0.21
C SER A 110 8.02 -3.17 -0.05
N CYS A 111 9.00 -2.27 -0.05
CA CYS A 111 10.40 -2.61 -0.06
C CYS A 111 10.94 -2.89 1.36
N HIS A 112 12.26 -2.71 1.51
CA HIS A 112 13.08 -3.12 2.64
C HIS A 112 12.56 -2.75 4.05
N ASP A 113 11.95 -1.57 4.21
CA ASP A 113 11.71 -1.00 5.54
C ASP A 113 10.53 -1.62 6.29
N TRP A 114 9.62 -2.31 5.59
CA TRP A 114 8.46 -2.95 6.24
C TRP A 114 8.82 -4.20 7.05
N ILE A 115 9.79 -4.99 6.59
CA ILE A 115 10.06 -6.35 7.10
C ILE A 115 10.88 -6.34 8.41
N GLY A 116 11.37 -5.18 8.86
CA GLY A 116 12.08 -5.04 10.15
C GLY A 116 11.29 -5.50 11.39
N PHE A 117 9.98 -5.70 11.28
CA PHE A 117 9.10 -6.19 12.34
C PHE A 117 9.07 -7.72 12.51
N SER A 118 9.19 -8.52 11.43
CA SER A 118 8.90 -9.97 11.52
C SER A 118 9.95 -10.81 12.23
N TYR A 119 11.16 -10.28 12.45
CA TYR A 119 12.26 -11.01 13.10
C TYR A 119 12.47 -10.69 14.58
N GLY A 120 11.65 -9.83 15.19
CA GLY A 120 11.82 -9.41 16.59
C GLY A 120 10.52 -9.45 17.40
N LYS A 121 10.37 -10.48 18.23
CA LYS A 121 9.34 -10.67 19.29
C LYS A 121 8.00 -11.26 18.86
N ARG A 122 7.99 -12.57 18.58
CA ARG A 122 6.96 -13.44 19.16
C ARG A 122 7.44 -13.88 20.55
N ARG A 123 7.04 -13.15 21.59
CA ARG A 123 6.80 -13.76 22.91
C ARG A 123 5.29 -13.70 23.10
N ILE A 124 4.68 -14.85 22.85
CA ILE A 124 3.32 -15.15 23.27
C ILE A 124 3.39 -15.16 24.80
N MET A 125 2.57 -14.34 25.45
CA MET A 125 2.16 -14.53 26.83
C MET A 125 0.65 -14.73 26.80
#